data_AF-A0A5Q6PC81-F1
#
_entry.id   AF-A0A5Q6PC81-F1
#
_cell.length_a   1.000
_cell.length_b   1.000
_cell.length_c   1.000
_cell.angle_alpha   90.00
_cell.angle_beta   90.00
_cell.angle_gamma   90.00
#
_symmetry.space_group_name_H-M   'P 1'
#
loop_
_entity.id
_entity.type
_entity.pdbx_description
1 polymer ?
#
loop_
_entity_poly.entity_id
_entity_poly.type
_entity_poly.pdbx_seq_one_letter_code
_entity_poly.pdbx_strand_id
1 'polypeptide(L)'
;MSDLMQKLSAFAHGLNEVMSDPEFIEGLKQLHYEMNYFVNDLPNDIAKVTIELMERGWFIYFLDDDTDHFQEKRSALINKSEESQDSYLTSYTRNYACKIRQFLIEEFPNRSAQIDDAFKAHDAELYYCSIPTFLALSEGIGRDLYGVGIYAKVNKQPAFNKVIEQVDGLKVFHEMVLKPLAVKSKVTETINEPTDEDKRFLNRHLIVHGSSDKYGSELNSLKSISLVYYVACSLLHLREQNT
;
A
#
# COMPACT_ATOMS: atom_id res chain seq x y z
N MET A 1 3.99 58.01 -21.73
CA MET A 1 4.37 56.89 -22.63
C MET A 1 5.82 56.43 -22.42
N SER A 2 6.80 57.33 -22.22
CA SER A 2 8.22 56.92 -22.04
C SER A 2 8.55 56.29 -20.68
N ASP A 3 7.90 56.71 -19.59
CA ASP A 3 8.12 56.16 -18.24
C ASP A 3 7.66 54.70 -18.10
N LEU A 4 6.53 54.36 -18.73
CA LEU A 4 6.01 52.98 -18.78
C LEU A 4 6.94 52.06 -19.58
N MET A 5 7.48 52.55 -20.70
CA MET A 5 8.45 51.80 -21.52
C MET A 5 9.77 51.57 -20.78
N GLN A 6 10.25 52.54 -19.99
CA GLN A 6 11.44 52.34 -19.14
C GLN A 6 11.20 51.30 -18.03
N LYS A 7 10.04 51.33 -17.37
CA LYS A 7 9.67 50.34 -16.36
C LYS A 7 9.54 48.93 -16.93
N LEU A 8 8.93 48.79 -18.10
CA LEU A 8 8.83 47.51 -18.82
C LEU A 8 10.21 46.99 -19.26
N SER A 9 11.10 47.87 -19.73
CA SER A 9 12.47 47.51 -20.11
C SER A 9 13.30 47.07 -18.91
N ALA A 10 13.21 47.78 -17.78
CA ALA A 10 13.92 47.42 -16.55
C ALA A 10 13.40 46.10 -15.97
N PHE A 11 12.08 45.88 -16.00
CA PHE A 11 11.47 44.61 -15.60
C PHE A 11 11.90 43.45 -16.51
N ALA A 12 11.91 43.65 -17.83
CA ALA A 12 12.39 42.66 -18.78
C ALA A 12 13.88 42.35 -18.59
N HIS A 13 14.70 43.35 -18.28
CA HIS A 13 16.13 43.16 -17.99
C HIS A 13 16.36 42.38 -16.70
N GLY A 14 15.64 42.71 -15.62
CA GLY A 14 15.70 41.97 -14.36
C GLY A 14 15.20 40.52 -14.49
N LEU A 15 14.16 40.29 -15.29
CA LEU A 15 13.74 38.93 -15.65
C LEU A 15 14.83 38.18 -16.41
N ASN A 16 15.52 38.84 -17.34
CA ASN A 16 16.58 38.22 -18.12
C ASN A 16 17.81 37.91 -17.28
N GLU A 17 18.17 38.77 -16.31
CA GLU A 17 19.25 38.51 -15.35
C GLU A 17 18.93 37.30 -14.47
N VAL A 18 17.72 37.22 -13.90
CA VAL A 18 17.29 36.06 -13.09
C VAL A 18 17.24 34.78 -13.94
N MET A 19 16.76 34.87 -15.19
CA MET A 19 16.71 33.73 -16.10
C MET A 19 18.07 33.36 -16.71
N SER A 20 19.10 34.19 -16.54
CA SER A 20 20.48 33.91 -16.98
C SER A 20 21.39 33.45 -15.84
N ASP A 21 20.92 33.54 -14.58
CA ASP A 21 21.63 33.05 -13.41
C ASP A 21 21.77 31.50 -13.52
N PRO A 22 23.01 30.98 -13.62
CA PRO A 22 23.24 29.55 -13.72
C PRO A 22 22.67 28.76 -12.54
N GLU A 23 22.68 29.31 -11.32
CA GLU A 23 22.12 28.63 -10.14
C GLU A 23 20.59 28.52 -10.22
N PHE A 24 19.93 29.58 -10.70
CA PHE A 24 18.48 29.58 -10.91
C PHE A 24 18.06 28.61 -12.03
N ILE A 25 18.79 28.62 -13.16
CA ILE A 25 18.54 27.68 -14.27
C ILE A 25 18.74 26.22 -13.79
N GLU A 26 19.79 25.96 -13.03
CA GLU A 26 20.06 24.61 -12.50
C GLU A 26 18.99 24.18 -11.51
N GLY A 27 18.53 25.09 -10.64
CA GLY A 27 17.39 24.85 -9.75
C GLY A 27 16.10 24.51 -10.49
N LEU A 28 15.80 25.21 -11.61
CA LEU A 28 14.64 24.89 -12.45
C LEU A 28 14.77 23.55 -13.17
N LYS A 29 15.97 23.18 -13.62
CA LYS A 29 16.23 21.86 -14.21
C LYS A 29 16.05 20.76 -13.18
N GLN A 30 16.57 20.94 -11.97
CA GLN A 30 16.39 19.98 -10.89
C GLN A 30 14.91 19.84 -10.55
N LEU A 31 14.18 20.94 -10.41
CA LEU A 31 12.74 20.91 -10.16
C LEU A 31 12.00 20.19 -11.29
N HIS A 32 12.33 20.48 -12.55
CA HIS A 32 11.74 19.79 -13.70
C HIS A 32 12.01 18.28 -13.67
N TYR A 33 13.24 17.88 -13.34
CA TYR A 33 13.61 16.47 -13.20
C TYR A 33 12.82 15.78 -12.07
N GLU A 34 12.74 16.40 -10.89
CA GLU A 34 11.97 15.89 -9.75
C GLU A 34 10.48 15.78 -10.08
N MET A 35 9.90 16.80 -10.73
CA MET A 35 8.51 16.76 -11.19
C MET A 35 8.29 15.66 -12.22
N ASN A 36 9.21 15.48 -13.16
CA ASN A 36 9.12 14.44 -14.17
C ASN A 36 9.17 13.04 -13.55
N TYR A 37 10.10 12.82 -12.61
CA TYR A 37 10.18 11.57 -11.85
C TYR A 37 8.90 11.31 -11.07
N PHE A 38 8.38 12.31 -10.35
CA PHE A 38 7.17 12.17 -9.54
C PHE A 38 5.93 11.81 -10.37
N VAL A 39 5.82 12.36 -11.58
CA VAL A 39 4.67 12.13 -12.46
C VAL A 39 4.80 10.82 -13.25
N ASN A 40 5.99 10.48 -13.75
CA ASN A 40 6.15 9.42 -14.74
C ASN A 40 6.79 8.14 -14.19
N ASP A 41 7.76 8.25 -13.28
CA ASP A 41 8.58 7.12 -12.85
C ASP A 41 8.13 6.59 -11.49
N LEU A 42 7.84 7.47 -10.54
CA LEU A 42 7.44 7.12 -9.18
C LEU A 42 6.19 6.22 -9.11
N PRO A 43 5.12 6.44 -9.90
CA PRO A 43 3.98 5.52 -9.88
C PRO A 43 4.39 4.10 -10.29
N ASN A 44 5.30 3.96 -11.26
CA ASN A 44 5.80 2.67 -11.73
C ASN A 44 6.71 2.00 -10.69
N ASP A 45 7.58 2.77 -10.03
CA ASP A 45 8.41 2.27 -8.93
C ASP A 45 7.56 1.77 -7.76
N ILE A 46 6.50 2.50 -7.40
CA ILE A 46 5.53 2.08 -6.36
C ILE A 46 4.80 0.80 -6.80
N ALA A 47 4.32 0.74 -8.04
CA ALA A 47 3.64 -0.45 -8.55
C ALA A 47 4.55 -1.68 -8.51
N LYS A 48 5.82 -1.51 -8.89
CA LYS A 48 6.81 -2.57 -8.88
C LYS A 48 7.09 -3.05 -7.45
N VAL A 49 7.45 -2.13 -6.55
CA VAL A 49 7.81 -2.50 -5.18
C VAL A 49 6.62 -3.12 -4.44
N THR A 50 5.40 -2.62 -4.61
CA THR A 50 4.22 -3.20 -3.95
C THR A 50 3.93 -4.63 -4.40
N ILE A 51 4.16 -4.96 -5.67
CA ILE A 51 4.05 -6.35 -6.16
C ILE A 51 5.15 -7.22 -5.56
N GLU A 52 6.41 -6.75 -5.56
CA GLU A 52 7.54 -7.49 -4.98
C GLU A 52 7.34 -7.77 -3.48
N LEU A 53 6.84 -6.77 -2.73
CA LEU A 53 6.47 -6.92 -1.32
C LEU A 53 5.35 -7.95 -1.13
N MET A 54 4.31 -7.89 -1.96
CA MET A 54 3.16 -8.79 -1.91
C MET A 54 3.55 -10.25 -2.15
N GLU A 55 4.49 -10.52 -3.05
CA GLU A 55 5.02 -11.88 -3.26
C GLU A 55 5.72 -12.44 -2.01
N ARG A 56 6.24 -11.56 -1.16
CA ARG A 56 6.86 -11.91 0.13
C ARG A 56 5.85 -11.85 1.28
N GLY A 57 4.59 -11.54 1.01
CA GLY A 57 3.47 -11.51 1.94
C GLY A 57 3.25 -10.16 2.64
N TRP A 58 3.96 -9.11 2.23
CA TRP A 58 3.78 -7.77 2.77
C TRP A 58 2.83 -6.92 1.93
N PHE A 59 2.04 -6.09 2.60
CA PHE A 59 1.15 -5.15 1.95
C PHE A 59 1.36 -3.77 2.56
N ILE A 60 1.43 -2.75 1.71
CA ILE A 60 1.69 -1.37 2.12
C ILE A 60 0.78 -0.43 1.36
N TYR A 61 0.14 0.46 2.09
CA TYR A 61 -0.61 1.57 1.53
C TYR A 61 0.30 2.81 1.53
N PHE A 62 0.45 3.45 0.36
CA PHE A 62 1.35 4.60 0.19
C PHE A 62 0.62 5.95 0.30
N LEU A 63 -0.70 6.00 0.12
CA LEU A 63 -1.44 7.26 0.05
C LEU A 63 -1.92 7.73 1.44
N ASP A 64 -1.06 7.64 2.45
CA ASP A 64 -1.40 8.26 3.73
C ASP A 64 -1.49 9.79 3.55
N ASP A 65 -2.36 10.45 4.32
CA ASP A 65 -2.56 11.91 4.26
C ASP A 65 -1.32 12.72 4.69
N ASP A 66 -0.34 12.08 5.34
CA ASP A 66 0.87 12.72 5.84
C ASP A 66 2.03 12.58 4.83
N THR A 67 2.49 13.74 4.33
CA THR A 67 3.60 13.83 3.38
C THR A 67 4.90 13.25 3.94
N ASP A 68 5.13 13.33 5.26
CA ASP A 68 6.35 12.81 5.88
C ASP A 68 6.35 11.28 5.89
N HIS A 69 5.21 10.65 6.19
CA HIS A 69 5.07 9.18 6.11
C HIS A 69 5.24 8.68 4.68
N PHE A 70 4.71 9.40 3.69
CA PHE A 70 4.94 9.04 2.29
C PHE A 70 6.43 9.04 1.94
N GLN A 71 7.16 10.09 2.34
CA GLN A 71 8.59 10.20 2.08
C GLN A 71 9.41 9.13 2.81
N GLU A 72 9.07 8.84 4.06
CA GLU A 72 9.69 7.79 4.85
C GLU A 72 9.55 6.43 4.15
N LYS A 73 8.32 6.03 3.81
CA LYS A 73 8.03 4.78 3.08
C LYS A 73 8.77 4.71 1.75
N ARG A 74 8.72 5.79 0.97
CA ARG A 74 9.42 5.89 -0.31
C ARG A 74 10.92 5.62 -0.13
N SER A 75 11.54 6.30 0.82
CA SER A 75 12.97 6.20 1.09
C SER A 75 13.39 4.82 1.63
N ALA A 76 12.51 4.14 2.36
CA ALA A 76 12.78 2.86 2.99
C ALA A 76 12.47 1.66 2.09
N LEU A 77 11.61 1.83 1.07
CA LEU A 77 11.12 0.72 0.25
C LEU A 77 11.65 0.77 -1.19
N ILE A 78 11.64 1.92 -1.84
CA ILE A 78 11.98 2.02 -3.27
C ILE A 78 13.48 1.84 -3.45
N ASN A 79 13.86 0.96 -4.38
CA ASN A 79 15.26 0.64 -4.71
C ASN A 79 16.11 0.19 -3.49
N LYS A 80 15.47 -0.46 -2.51
CA LYS A 80 16.14 -1.06 -1.33
C LYS A 80 16.22 -2.58 -1.46
N SER A 81 17.13 -3.19 -0.69
CA SER A 81 17.23 -4.65 -0.62
C SER A 81 16.03 -5.26 0.09
N GLU A 82 15.68 -6.50 -0.24
CA GLU A 82 14.59 -7.24 0.40
C GLU A 82 14.73 -7.28 1.92
N GLU A 83 15.96 -7.50 2.43
CA GLU A 83 16.26 -7.50 3.86
C GLU A 83 15.97 -6.15 4.52
N SER A 84 16.36 -5.04 3.88
CA SER A 84 16.09 -3.70 4.38
C SER A 84 14.59 -3.40 4.40
N GLN A 85 13.89 -3.80 3.33
CA GLN A 85 12.43 -3.66 3.22
C GLN A 85 11.71 -4.46 4.31
N ASP A 86 12.12 -5.72 4.55
CA ASP A 86 11.53 -6.57 5.58
C ASP A 86 11.77 -6.02 6.99
N SER A 87 12.98 -5.56 7.27
CA SER A 87 13.32 -4.94 8.55
C SER A 87 12.49 -3.68 8.80
N TYR A 88 12.37 -2.83 7.77
CA TYR A 88 11.53 -1.64 7.82
C TYR A 88 10.07 -1.98 8.08
N LEU A 89 9.47 -2.86 7.27
CA LEU A 89 8.04 -3.21 7.36
C LEU A 89 7.69 -3.93 8.66
N THR A 90 8.60 -4.75 9.17
CA THR A 90 8.48 -5.38 10.49
C THR A 90 8.42 -4.31 11.58
N SER A 91 9.37 -3.38 11.57
CA SER A 91 9.46 -2.31 12.56
C SER A 91 8.28 -1.34 12.47
N TYR A 92 7.94 -0.92 11.25
CA TYR A 92 6.79 -0.07 10.96
C TYR A 92 5.50 -0.74 11.46
N THR A 93 5.19 -1.95 11.02
CA THR A 93 3.92 -2.60 11.37
C THR A 93 3.81 -2.83 12.87
N ARG A 94 4.89 -3.25 13.52
CA ARG A 94 4.91 -3.46 14.98
C ARG A 94 4.66 -2.15 15.73
N ASN A 95 5.36 -1.07 15.36
CA ASN A 95 5.24 0.23 16.04
C ASN A 95 3.87 0.90 15.79
N TYR A 96 3.27 0.64 14.63
CA TYR A 96 1.98 1.21 14.25
C TYR A 96 0.78 0.31 14.58
N ALA A 97 0.98 -0.92 15.07
CA ALA A 97 -0.10 -1.89 15.32
C ALA A 97 -1.26 -1.34 16.18
N CYS A 98 -0.94 -0.60 17.26
CA CYS A 98 -1.96 0.01 18.11
C CYS A 98 -2.80 1.07 17.36
N LYS A 99 -2.14 1.93 16.56
CA LYS A 99 -2.82 2.94 15.73
C LYS A 99 -3.68 2.28 14.65
N ILE A 100 -3.17 1.23 14.01
CA ILE A 100 -3.90 0.44 13.01
C ILE A 100 -5.15 -0.18 13.65
N ARG A 101 -5.04 -0.78 14.84
CA ARG A 101 -6.19 -1.35 15.56
C ARG A 101 -7.25 -0.29 15.83
N GLN A 102 -6.86 0.88 16.33
CA GLN A 102 -7.79 1.97 16.63
C GLN A 102 -8.50 2.43 15.36
N PHE A 103 -7.74 2.71 14.29
CA PHE A 103 -8.28 3.08 12.99
C PHE A 103 -9.31 2.04 12.48
N LEU A 104 -8.97 0.75 12.52
CA LEU A 104 -9.87 -0.31 12.06
C LEU A 104 -11.16 -0.38 12.90
N ILE A 105 -11.09 -0.19 14.21
CA ILE A 105 -12.27 -0.18 15.09
C ILE A 105 -13.18 1.01 14.77
N GLU A 106 -12.59 2.18 14.52
CA GLU A 106 -13.31 3.40 14.18
C GLU A 106 -14.01 3.29 12.81
N GLU A 107 -13.30 2.78 11.80
CA GLU A 107 -13.83 2.63 10.43
C GLU A 107 -14.81 1.46 10.28
N PHE A 108 -14.65 0.39 11.06
CA PHE A 108 -15.47 -0.82 10.97
C PHE A 108 -16.09 -1.21 12.32
N PRO A 109 -16.99 -0.38 12.89
CA PRO A 109 -17.53 -0.59 14.24
C PRO A 109 -18.31 -1.91 14.38
N ASN A 110 -18.95 -2.38 13.30
CA ASN A 110 -19.64 -3.68 13.26
C ASN A 110 -18.69 -4.88 13.37
N ARG A 111 -17.40 -4.67 13.09
CA ARG A 111 -16.33 -5.69 13.23
C ARG A 111 -15.44 -5.44 14.44
N SER A 112 -15.73 -4.42 15.26
CA SER A 112 -14.87 -4.00 16.38
C SER A 112 -14.45 -5.17 17.26
N ALA A 113 -15.36 -6.04 17.69
CA ALA A 113 -15.02 -7.22 18.50
C ALA A 113 -14.06 -8.20 17.78
N GLN A 114 -14.30 -8.49 16.49
CA GLN A 114 -13.43 -9.36 15.69
C GLN A 114 -12.03 -8.75 15.53
N ILE A 115 -11.95 -7.44 15.27
CA ILE A 115 -10.69 -6.69 15.18
C ILE A 115 -9.96 -6.78 16.52
N ASP A 116 -10.66 -6.47 17.60
CA ASP A 116 -10.11 -6.44 18.94
C ASP A 116 -9.52 -7.79 19.36
N ASP A 117 -10.25 -8.88 19.11
CA ASP A 117 -9.81 -10.24 19.39
C ASP A 117 -8.60 -10.65 18.54
N ALA A 118 -8.54 -10.23 17.27
CA ALA A 118 -7.40 -10.51 16.40
C ALA A 118 -6.11 -9.87 16.92
N PHE A 119 -6.18 -8.60 17.34
CA PHE A 119 -5.04 -7.90 17.93
C PHE A 119 -4.67 -8.44 19.31
N LYS A 120 -5.64 -8.72 20.19
CA LYS A 120 -5.37 -9.38 21.48
C LYS A 120 -4.66 -10.72 21.30
N ALA A 121 -5.06 -11.51 20.31
CA ALA A 121 -4.40 -12.76 19.98
C ALA A 121 -2.96 -12.54 19.48
N HIS A 122 -2.71 -11.51 18.68
CA HIS A 122 -1.34 -11.13 18.28
C HIS A 122 -0.49 -10.72 19.49
N ASP A 123 -1.01 -9.83 20.33
CA ASP A 123 -0.32 -9.33 21.53
C ASP A 123 -0.01 -10.45 22.53
N ALA A 124 -0.87 -11.47 22.59
CA ALA A 124 -0.69 -12.68 23.40
C ALA A 124 0.15 -13.77 22.72
N GLU A 125 0.78 -13.48 21.58
CA GLU A 125 1.59 -14.41 20.76
C GLU A 125 0.82 -15.67 20.28
N LEU A 126 -0.51 -15.60 20.26
CA LEU A 126 -1.40 -16.67 19.79
C LEU A 126 -1.51 -16.61 18.26
N TYR A 127 -0.38 -16.77 17.56
CA TYR A 127 -0.29 -16.54 16.10
C TYR A 127 -1.16 -17.49 15.27
N TYR A 128 -1.35 -18.74 15.73
CA TYR A 128 -2.28 -19.68 15.12
C TYR A 128 -3.76 -19.24 15.22
N CYS A 129 -4.07 -18.31 16.13
CA CYS A 129 -5.39 -17.71 16.27
C CYS A 129 -5.47 -16.34 15.57
N SER A 130 -4.45 -15.48 15.73
CA SER A 130 -4.46 -14.13 15.16
C SER A 130 -4.43 -14.15 13.63
N ILE A 131 -3.56 -14.96 13.02
CA ILE A 131 -3.36 -14.98 11.55
C ILE A 131 -4.63 -15.37 10.79
N PRO A 132 -5.32 -16.50 11.11
CA PRO A 132 -6.57 -16.84 10.42
C PRO A 132 -7.66 -15.79 10.65
N THR A 133 -7.68 -15.16 11.83
CA THR A 133 -8.66 -14.11 12.16
C THR A 133 -8.42 -12.86 11.31
N PHE A 134 -7.16 -12.43 11.13
CA PHE A 134 -6.80 -11.32 10.24
C PHE A 134 -7.12 -11.63 8.76
N LEU A 135 -6.85 -12.85 8.29
CA LEU A 135 -7.21 -13.27 6.92
C LEU A 135 -8.73 -13.25 6.70
N ALA A 136 -9.52 -13.70 7.69
CA ALA A 136 -10.97 -13.61 7.61
C ALA A 136 -11.48 -12.16 7.67
N LEU A 137 -10.84 -11.33 8.49
CA LEU A 137 -11.17 -9.92 8.66
C LEU A 137 -10.94 -9.12 7.37
N SER A 138 -9.80 -9.29 6.69
CA SER A 138 -9.52 -8.64 5.41
C SER A 138 -10.56 -9.01 4.35
N GLU A 139 -10.97 -10.28 4.30
CA GLU A 139 -12.03 -10.73 3.40
C GLU A 139 -13.41 -10.21 3.78
N GLY A 140 -13.66 -10.01 5.08
CA GLY A 140 -14.87 -9.40 5.61
C GLY A 140 -15.00 -7.92 5.24
N ILE A 141 -13.92 -7.15 5.39
CA ILE A 141 -13.88 -5.72 5.01
C ILE A 141 -14.25 -5.52 3.54
N GLY A 142 -13.69 -6.34 2.63
CA GLY A 142 -14.05 -6.28 1.21
C GLY A 142 -15.55 -6.51 0.95
N ARG A 143 -16.15 -7.47 1.66
CA ARG A 143 -17.60 -7.75 1.55
C ARG A 143 -18.44 -6.59 2.09
N ASP A 144 -18.05 -5.99 3.19
CA ASP A 144 -18.82 -4.91 3.80
C ASP A 144 -18.84 -3.66 2.92
N LEU A 145 -17.72 -3.35 2.27
CA LEU A 145 -17.58 -2.14 1.44
C LEU A 145 -18.12 -2.32 0.02
N TYR A 146 -17.89 -3.48 -0.61
CA TYR A 146 -18.16 -3.69 -2.04
C TYR A 146 -18.99 -4.93 -2.36
N GLY A 147 -19.45 -5.68 -1.35
CA GLY A 147 -20.19 -6.93 -1.55
C GLY A 147 -19.35 -8.09 -2.09
N VAL A 148 -18.03 -7.90 -2.26
CA VAL A 148 -17.10 -8.89 -2.84
C VAL A 148 -15.91 -9.08 -1.89
N GLY A 149 -15.64 -10.33 -1.51
CA GLY A 149 -14.46 -10.65 -0.70
C GLY A 149 -13.17 -10.47 -1.51
N ILE A 150 -12.11 -9.96 -0.89
CA ILE A 150 -10.85 -9.64 -1.57
C ILE A 150 -10.15 -10.87 -2.19
N TYR A 151 -10.47 -12.09 -1.73
CA TYR A 151 -9.94 -13.34 -2.27
C TYR A 151 -10.87 -14.01 -3.28
N ALA A 152 -12.01 -13.40 -3.61
CA ALA A 152 -12.95 -13.93 -4.59
C ALA A 152 -12.31 -13.95 -5.99
N LYS A 153 -12.66 -14.96 -6.80
CA LYS A 153 -12.14 -15.13 -8.15
C LYS A 153 -13.28 -15.28 -9.15
N VAL A 154 -13.15 -14.66 -10.32
CA VAL A 154 -14.03 -14.84 -11.48
C VAL A 154 -13.15 -15.26 -12.66
N ASN A 155 -13.45 -16.39 -13.30
CA ASN A 155 -12.64 -16.94 -14.40
C ASN A 155 -11.13 -17.07 -14.06
N LYS A 156 -10.84 -17.52 -12.83
CA LYS A 156 -9.48 -17.65 -12.26
C LYS A 156 -8.72 -16.33 -12.01
N GLN A 157 -9.32 -15.17 -12.28
CA GLN A 157 -8.76 -13.85 -11.98
C GLN A 157 -9.36 -13.28 -10.69
N PRO A 158 -8.65 -12.41 -9.95
CA PRO A 158 -9.22 -11.75 -8.79
C PRO A 158 -10.48 -10.97 -9.18
N ALA A 159 -11.56 -11.17 -8.43
CA ALA A 159 -12.84 -10.52 -8.71
C ALA A 159 -12.77 -9.00 -8.52
N PHE A 160 -11.85 -8.54 -7.67
CA PHE A 160 -11.66 -7.13 -7.35
C PHE A 160 -11.15 -6.29 -8.53
N ASN A 161 -10.54 -6.91 -9.54
CA ASN A 161 -10.16 -6.22 -10.78
C ASN A 161 -11.35 -5.51 -11.41
N LYS A 162 -12.51 -6.17 -11.42
CA LYS A 162 -13.74 -5.61 -11.99
C LYS A 162 -14.26 -4.42 -11.20
N VAL A 163 -14.03 -4.40 -9.88
CA VAL A 163 -14.42 -3.27 -9.02
C VAL A 163 -13.53 -2.07 -9.35
N ILE A 164 -12.22 -2.29 -9.52
CA ILE A 164 -11.26 -1.23 -9.87
C ILE A 164 -11.55 -0.69 -11.29
N GLU A 165 -11.81 -1.58 -12.26
CA GLU A 165 -12.14 -1.21 -13.65
C GLU A 165 -13.43 -0.38 -13.79
N GLN A 166 -14.31 -0.41 -12.80
CA GLN A 166 -15.56 0.36 -12.80
C GLN A 166 -15.38 1.82 -12.33
N VAL A 167 -14.20 2.17 -11.82
CA VAL A 167 -13.93 3.51 -11.30
C VAL A 167 -13.37 4.38 -12.44
N ASP A 168 -14.23 5.26 -12.97
CA ASP A 168 -13.83 6.17 -14.04
C ASP A 168 -12.86 7.25 -13.54
N GLY A 169 -11.82 7.54 -14.33
CA GLY A 169 -10.94 8.69 -14.10
C GLY A 169 -9.95 8.52 -12.94
N LEU A 170 -9.72 7.30 -12.47
CA LEU A 170 -8.71 7.01 -11.46
C LEU A 170 -7.34 7.48 -11.98
N LYS A 171 -6.68 8.41 -11.27
CA LYS A 171 -5.34 8.86 -11.70
C LYS A 171 -4.37 7.70 -11.59
N VAL A 172 -3.39 7.63 -12.51
CA VAL A 172 -2.35 6.58 -12.58
C VAL A 172 -1.78 6.21 -11.22
N PHE A 173 -1.49 7.21 -10.38
CA PHE A 173 -0.93 6.98 -9.04
C PHE A 173 -1.86 6.17 -8.11
N HIS A 174 -3.16 6.44 -8.13
CA HIS A 174 -4.14 5.70 -7.34
C HIS A 174 -4.32 4.27 -7.86
N GLU A 175 -4.35 4.08 -9.18
CA GLU A 175 -4.39 2.74 -9.80
C GLU A 175 -3.23 1.87 -9.31
N MET A 176 -2.02 2.43 -9.26
CA MET A 176 -0.82 1.69 -8.88
C MET A 176 -0.84 1.22 -7.43
N VAL A 177 -1.45 1.98 -6.51
CA VAL A 177 -1.57 1.59 -5.09
C VAL A 177 -2.60 0.47 -4.89
N LEU A 178 -3.60 0.36 -5.77
CA LEU A 178 -4.61 -0.70 -5.73
C LEU A 178 -4.17 -1.98 -6.42
N LYS A 179 -3.05 -1.95 -7.16
CA LYS A 179 -2.57 -3.06 -7.97
C LYS A 179 -2.44 -4.38 -7.20
N PRO A 180 -1.97 -4.44 -5.94
CA PRO A 180 -1.96 -5.68 -5.15
C PRO A 180 -3.33 -6.36 -4.97
N LEU A 181 -4.45 -5.61 -4.99
CA LEU A 181 -5.80 -6.20 -4.96
C LEU A 181 -6.17 -6.85 -6.30
N ALA A 182 -5.49 -6.46 -7.37
CA ALA A 182 -5.83 -6.81 -8.74
C ALA A 182 -4.98 -7.96 -9.34
N VAL A 183 -4.00 -8.47 -8.59
CA VAL A 183 -3.06 -9.49 -9.06
C VAL A 183 -3.05 -10.70 -8.14
N LYS A 184 -2.71 -11.86 -8.70
CA LYS A 184 -2.46 -13.08 -7.93
C LYS A 184 -1.11 -12.96 -7.23
N SER A 185 -0.99 -13.52 -6.03
CA SER A 185 0.25 -13.60 -5.27
C SER A 185 0.43 -14.95 -4.60
N LYS A 186 1.64 -15.23 -4.09
CA LYS A 186 1.89 -16.37 -3.20
C LYS A 186 0.94 -16.44 -2.00
N VAL A 187 0.42 -15.31 -1.52
CA VAL A 187 -0.55 -15.27 -0.40
C VAL A 187 -1.90 -15.88 -0.79
N THR A 188 -2.31 -15.72 -2.05
CA THR A 188 -3.65 -16.10 -2.57
C THR A 188 -3.62 -17.29 -3.53
N GLU A 189 -2.43 -17.85 -3.74
CA GLU A 189 -2.19 -19.00 -4.59
C GLU A 189 -2.76 -20.29 -3.97
N THR A 190 -3.32 -21.13 -4.84
CA THR A 190 -3.72 -22.49 -4.51
C THR A 190 -2.53 -23.41 -4.68
N ILE A 191 -2.13 -24.09 -3.61
CA ILE A 191 -1.00 -25.04 -3.58
C ILE A 191 -1.54 -26.38 -3.08
N ASN A 192 -1.47 -27.41 -3.93
CA ASN A 192 -1.98 -28.75 -3.58
C ASN A 192 -0.94 -29.61 -2.85
N GLU A 193 0.34 -29.43 -3.17
CA GLU A 193 1.46 -30.21 -2.63
C GLU A 193 2.48 -29.23 -2.00
N PRO A 194 2.22 -28.76 -0.76
CA PRO A 194 3.05 -27.73 -0.14
C PRO A 194 4.39 -28.28 0.33
N THR A 195 5.46 -27.56 0.01
CA THR A 195 6.77 -27.77 0.63
C THR A 195 6.77 -27.31 2.09
N ASP A 196 7.82 -27.65 2.84
CA ASP A 196 8.01 -27.14 4.20
C ASP A 196 8.16 -25.61 4.26
N GLU A 197 8.67 -25.00 3.19
CA GLU A 197 8.76 -23.54 3.07
C GLU A 197 7.37 -22.93 2.85
N ASP A 198 6.57 -23.52 1.97
CA ASP A 198 5.19 -23.07 1.72
C ASP A 198 4.34 -23.13 3.00
N LYS A 199 4.56 -24.15 3.84
CA LYS A 199 3.89 -24.28 5.14
C LYS A 199 4.30 -23.21 6.15
N ARG A 200 5.49 -22.61 6.03
CA ARG A 200 5.90 -21.47 6.87
C ARG A 200 5.42 -20.13 6.32
N PHE A 201 5.15 -20.07 5.02
CA PHE A 201 4.72 -18.84 4.36
C PHE A 201 3.26 -18.47 4.72
N LEU A 202 2.95 -17.17 4.64
CA LEU A 202 1.58 -16.65 4.76
C LEU A 202 0.77 -16.98 3.51
N ASN A 203 0.37 -18.25 3.33
CA ASN A 203 -0.52 -18.66 2.25
C ASN A 203 -1.93 -18.94 2.78
N ARG A 204 -2.92 -18.16 2.31
CA ARG A 204 -4.32 -18.26 2.75
C ARG A 204 -4.93 -19.62 2.44
N HIS A 205 -4.64 -20.22 1.29
CA HIS A 205 -5.19 -21.54 0.94
C HIS A 205 -4.69 -22.59 1.93
N LEU A 206 -3.38 -22.68 2.15
CA LEU A 206 -2.79 -23.66 3.05
C LEU A 206 -3.23 -23.47 4.51
N ILE A 207 -3.31 -22.22 4.98
CA ILE A 207 -3.73 -21.90 6.35
C ILE A 207 -5.21 -22.26 6.56
N VAL A 208 -6.10 -21.79 5.68
CA VAL A 208 -7.55 -21.98 5.85
C VAL A 208 -7.98 -23.43 5.65
N HIS A 209 -7.30 -24.18 4.76
CA HIS A 209 -7.56 -25.61 4.57
C HIS A 209 -6.77 -26.51 5.52
N GLY A 210 -6.01 -25.95 6.47
CA GLY A 210 -5.27 -26.72 7.49
C GLY A 210 -4.10 -27.54 6.95
N SER A 211 -3.63 -27.26 5.73
CA SER A 211 -2.46 -27.92 5.13
C SER A 211 -1.14 -27.32 5.60
N SER A 212 -1.17 -26.09 6.12
CA SER A 212 -0.05 -25.44 6.80
C SER A 212 -0.22 -25.55 8.32
N ASP A 213 0.79 -26.12 8.97
CA ASP A 213 0.92 -26.30 10.42
C ASP A 213 2.10 -25.52 11.01
N LYS A 214 2.79 -24.71 10.18
CA LYS A 214 4.02 -23.99 10.53
C LYS A 214 3.93 -22.47 10.31
N TYR A 215 2.73 -21.94 10.06
CA TYR A 215 2.53 -20.52 9.76
C TYR A 215 2.58 -19.61 11.00
N GLY A 216 2.43 -20.15 12.21
CA GLY A 216 2.34 -19.38 13.44
C GLY A 216 3.67 -18.72 13.81
N SER A 217 3.85 -17.47 13.41
CA SER A 217 5.01 -16.65 13.75
C SER A 217 4.61 -15.19 13.88
N GLU A 218 5.39 -14.41 14.65
CA GLU A 218 5.20 -12.97 14.75
C GLU A 218 5.24 -12.31 13.36
N LEU A 219 6.22 -12.70 12.53
CA LEU A 219 6.40 -12.16 11.18
C LEU A 219 5.14 -12.34 10.32
N ASN A 220 4.55 -13.54 10.31
CA ASN A 220 3.31 -13.76 9.56
C ASN A 220 2.11 -13.03 10.17
N SER A 221 2.08 -12.85 11.50
CA SER A 221 1.06 -12.05 12.15
C SER A 221 1.17 -10.57 11.78
N LEU A 222 2.38 -10.00 11.74
CA LEU A 222 2.64 -8.63 11.28
C LEU A 222 2.28 -8.47 9.79
N LYS A 223 2.67 -9.43 8.94
CA LYS A 223 2.23 -9.46 7.53
C LYS A 223 0.70 -9.47 7.41
N SER A 224 0.01 -10.24 8.25
CA SER A 224 -1.45 -10.28 8.28
C SER A 224 -2.07 -8.95 8.75
N ILE A 225 -1.48 -8.28 9.74
CA ILE A 225 -1.88 -6.92 10.15
C ILE A 225 -1.70 -5.94 8.98
N SER A 226 -0.54 -5.99 8.29
CA SER A 226 -0.25 -5.14 7.13
C SER A 226 -1.28 -5.33 6.01
N LEU A 227 -1.73 -6.58 5.79
CA LEU A 227 -2.76 -6.91 4.82
C LEU A 227 -4.12 -6.31 5.18
N VAL A 228 -4.58 -6.47 6.43
CA VAL A 228 -5.86 -5.90 6.86
C VAL A 228 -5.85 -4.38 6.74
N TYR A 229 -4.75 -3.75 7.20
CA TYR A 229 -4.60 -2.30 7.10
C TYR A 229 -4.59 -1.82 5.64
N TYR A 230 -3.79 -2.46 4.78
CA TYR A 230 -3.74 -2.15 3.36
C TYR A 230 -5.11 -2.28 2.70
N VAL A 231 -5.84 -3.36 2.98
CA VAL A 231 -7.19 -3.59 2.43
C VAL A 231 -8.14 -2.49 2.90
N ALA A 232 -8.17 -2.20 4.20
CA ALA A 232 -9.01 -1.13 4.74
C ALA A 232 -8.74 0.20 4.03
N CYS A 233 -7.50 0.70 4.04
CA CYS A 233 -7.16 1.99 3.44
C CYS A 233 -7.42 2.02 1.94
N SER A 234 -7.01 0.97 1.21
CA SER A 234 -7.20 0.90 -0.24
C SER A 234 -8.67 0.92 -0.65
N LEU A 235 -9.52 0.22 0.08
CA LEU A 235 -10.95 0.15 -0.22
C LEU A 235 -11.71 1.39 0.21
N LEU A 236 -11.34 2.01 1.33
CA LEU A 236 -11.89 3.31 1.74
C LEU A 236 -11.52 4.39 0.73
N HIS A 237 -10.24 4.44 0.31
CA HIS A 237 -9.76 5.34 -0.73
C HIS A 237 -10.53 5.15 -2.04
N LEU A 238 -10.70 3.90 -2.48
CA LEU A 238 -11.44 3.62 -3.69
C LEU A 238 -12.91 4.09 -3.60
N ARG A 239 -13.51 4.03 -2.40
CA ARG A 239 -14.88 4.48 -2.17
C ARG A 239 -14.99 5.99 -2.32
N GLU A 240 -14.02 6.73 -1.79
CA GLU A 240 -13.95 8.18 -1.92
C GLU A 240 -13.84 8.65 -3.37
N GLN A 241 -13.09 7.92 -4.22
CA GLN A 241 -12.97 8.25 -5.64
C GLN A 241 -14.23 7.93 -6.46
N ASN A 242 -15.17 7.15 -5.93
CA ASN A 242 -16.43 6.80 -6.59
C ASN A 242 -17.60 7.73 -6.21
N THR A 243 -17.39 8.65 -5.25
CA THR A 243 -18.36 9.66 -4.80
C THR A 243 -18.07 11.02 -5.40
#